data_AF-A0A958IHM1-F1
#
_entry.id   AF-A0A958IHM1-F1
#
_cell.length_a   1.000
_cell.length_b   1.000
_cell.length_c   1.000
_cell.angle_alpha   90.00
_cell.angle_beta   90.00
_cell.angle_gamma   90.00
#
_symmetry.space_group_name_H-M   'P 1'
#
loop_
_entity.id
_entity.type
_entity.pdbx_description
1 polymer ?
#
loop_
_entity_poly.entity_id
_entity_poly.type
_entity_poly.pdbx_seq_one_letter_code
_entity_poly.pdbx_strand_id
1 'polypeptide(L)'
;MNDYIETKNIPVQKNLPESFLILIHAGQAALAVTKGREIALHKVIRKYMVRKKQGKAQINYLKTKGKSRAGSRVRLADSADFFEEINLTATKWLQQSNPQSIIYHCSPVLWGYLFRAKNKPPFEKKDIRLKKVPLDVNRPTMMELKRTANYLQSGHLDFFDGCPAEKRSEIIKKIAGF
;
A
#
# COMPACT_ATOMS: atom_id res chain seq x y z
N MET A 1 -20.01 -2.31 -26.97
CA MET A 1 -20.26 -0.97 -26.40
C MET A 1 -19.03 -0.67 -25.57
N ASN A 2 -18.09 0.10 -26.12
CA ASN A 2 -16.80 0.36 -25.48
C ASN A 2 -16.92 1.64 -24.66
N ASP A 3 -16.96 1.49 -23.34
CA ASP A 3 -16.86 2.62 -22.42
C ASP A 3 -15.44 3.22 -22.52
N TYR A 4 -15.34 4.41 -23.09
CA TYR A 4 -14.07 5.11 -23.28
C TYR A 4 -13.73 5.87 -21.99
N ILE A 5 -12.77 5.35 -21.22
CA ILE A 5 -12.30 5.98 -19.97
C ILE A 5 -11.18 6.98 -20.32
N GLU A 6 -11.51 8.27 -20.44
CA GLU A 6 -10.50 9.32 -20.61
C GLU A 6 -9.98 9.76 -19.24
N THR A 7 -8.74 9.38 -18.90
CA THR A 7 -8.10 9.77 -17.64
C THR A 7 -7.27 11.04 -17.87
N LYS A 8 -7.70 12.19 -17.35
CA LYS A 8 -6.88 13.43 -17.35
C LYS A 8 -6.46 13.83 -15.94
N ASN A 9 -5.16 14.06 -15.77
CA ASN A 9 -4.56 14.47 -14.51
C ASN A 9 -4.80 15.96 -14.26
N ILE A 10 -5.69 16.27 -13.33
CA ILE A 10 -5.90 17.64 -12.83
C ILE A 10 -4.68 18.02 -11.94
N PRO A 11 -4.13 19.24 -12.05
CA PRO A 11 -3.06 19.70 -11.17
C PRO A 11 -3.58 19.87 -9.73
N VAL A 12 -2.88 19.27 -8.76
CA VAL A 12 -3.27 19.29 -7.34
C VAL A 12 -2.53 20.42 -6.60
N GLN A 13 -3.20 21.01 -5.60
CA GLN A 13 -2.74 22.17 -4.81
C GLN A 13 -1.31 22.03 -4.24
N LYS A 14 -0.59 23.17 -4.15
CA LYS A 14 0.84 23.27 -3.77
C LYS A 14 1.19 22.82 -2.34
N ASN A 15 0.23 22.59 -1.45
CA ASN A 15 0.47 22.20 -0.05
C ASN A 15 -0.42 21.03 0.37
N LEU A 16 -0.15 19.84 -0.17
CA LEU A 16 -0.82 18.62 0.25
C LEU A 16 -0.28 18.14 1.60
N PRO A 17 -1.15 17.64 2.49
CA PRO A 17 -0.71 17.03 3.73
C PRO A 17 0.09 15.76 3.46
N GLU A 18 1.02 15.45 4.36
CA GLU A 18 1.79 14.22 4.26
C GLU A 18 0.92 13.00 4.53
N SER A 19 1.23 11.92 3.82
CA SER A 19 0.59 10.61 3.98
C SER A 19 1.66 9.53 4.09
N PHE A 20 1.44 8.54 4.94
CA PHE A 20 2.28 7.35 5.02
C PHE A 20 1.64 6.22 4.23
N LEU A 21 2.32 5.72 3.21
CA LEU A 21 1.85 4.65 2.35
C LEU A 21 2.57 3.34 2.69
N ILE A 22 1.83 2.26 2.91
CA ILE A 22 2.38 0.94 3.21
C ILE A 22 1.69 -0.17 2.40
N LEU A 23 2.45 -0.80 1.53
CA LEU A 23 2.00 -1.88 0.66
C LEU A 23 2.69 -3.17 1.11
N ILE A 24 1.93 -4.21 1.47
CA ILE A 24 2.47 -5.47 2.01
C ILE A 24 1.90 -6.64 1.23
N HIS A 25 2.79 -7.40 0.59
CA HIS A 25 2.54 -8.71 0.02
C HIS A 25 3.43 -9.74 0.73
N ALA A 26 3.15 -11.03 0.53
CA ALA A 26 3.95 -12.09 1.14
C ALA A 26 5.40 -12.03 0.62
N GLY A 27 6.34 -11.70 1.50
CA GLY A 27 7.77 -11.61 1.22
C GLY A 27 8.25 -10.30 0.60
N GLN A 28 7.37 -9.33 0.39
CA GLN A 28 7.76 -8.03 -0.13
C GLN A 28 6.84 -6.92 0.38
N ALA A 29 7.44 -5.85 0.90
CA ALA A 29 6.73 -4.66 1.34
C ALA A 29 7.38 -3.40 0.74
N ALA A 30 6.58 -2.37 0.54
CA ALA A 30 7.04 -1.06 0.11
C ALA A 30 6.38 -0.01 0.99
N LEU A 31 7.19 0.84 1.61
CA LEU A 31 6.77 1.92 2.49
C LEU A 31 7.18 3.24 1.88
N ALA A 32 6.36 4.29 2.05
CA ALA A 32 6.71 5.65 1.69
C ALA A 32 6.09 6.70 2.63
N VAL A 33 6.75 7.84 2.76
CA VAL A 33 6.12 9.10 3.19
C VAL A 33 5.97 9.95 1.95
N THR A 34 4.74 10.37 1.65
CA THR A 34 4.40 11.12 0.45
C THR A 34 3.83 12.49 0.81
N LYS A 35 4.18 13.51 0.02
CA LYS A 35 3.55 14.83 0.05
C LYS A 35 2.89 15.04 -1.31
N GLY A 36 1.60 14.70 -1.39
CA GLY A 36 0.94 14.56 -2.68
C GLY A 36 1.54 13.45 -3.54
N ARG A 37 1.95 13.78 -4.76
CA ARG A 37 2.57 12.84 -5.73
C ARG A 37 4.06 12.62 -5.47
N GLU A 38 4.67 13.49 -4.67
CA GLU A 38 6.08 13.40 -4.34
C GLU A 38 6.31 12.41 -3.20
N ILE A 39 7.36 11.60 -3.34
CA ILE A 39 7.78 10.62 -2.35
C ILE A 39 9.00 11.19 -1.62
N ALA A 40 8.82 11.62 -0.37
CA ALA A 40 9.89 12.19 0.44
C ALA A 40 10.81 11.10 0.99
N LEU A 41 10.23 9.99 1.48
CA LEU A 41 10.96 8.83 1.99
C LEU A 41 10.38 7.58 1.36
N HIS A 42 11.23 6.59 1.06
CA HIS A 42 10.78 5.28 0.61
C HIS A 42 11.73 4.16 0.99
N LYS A 43 11.19 2.95 1.09
CA LYS A 43 11.95 1.73 1.38
C LYS A 43 11.18 0.54 0.85
N VAL A 44 11.88 -0.34 0.15
CA VAL A 44 11.35 -1.63 -0.29
C VAL A 44 12.06 -2.72 0.50
N ILE A 45 11.28 -3.54 1.20
CA ILE A 45 11.75 -4.65 2.03
C ILE A 45 11.40 -5.94 1.29
N ARG A 46 12.36 -6.85 1.15
CA ARG A 46 12.16 -8.17 0.53
C ARG A 46 12.73 -9.24 1.46
N LYS A 47 11.91 -10.21 1.86
CA LYS A 47 12.33 -11.36 2.66
C LYS A 47 11.63 -12.63 2.21
N TYR A 48 12.26 -13.77 2.44
CA TYR A 48 11.75 -15.05 1.96
C TYR A 48 10.68 -15.60 2.91
N MET A 49 9.40 -15.31 2.64
CA MET A 49 8.33 -15.77 3.52
C MET A 49 7.86 -17.21 3.23
N VAL A 50 7.59 -17.65 1.98
CA VAL A 50 7.24 -19.06 1.64
C VAL A 50 7.46 -19.41 0.14
N ARG A 51 7.76 -20.69 -0.18
CA ARG A 51 7.94 -21.30 -1.53
C ARG A 51 6.64 -21.37 -2.35
N LYS A 52 6.68 -21.02 -3.64
CA LYS A 52 5.63 -21.29 -4.65
C LYS A 52 5.44 -22.80 -4.95
N LYS A 53 4.86 -23.59 -4.04
CA LYS A 53 4.26 -24.89 -4.43
C LYS A 53 2.97 -25.14 -3.64
N GLN A 54 1.86 -25.17 -4.40
CA GLN A 54 0.48 -25.55 -4.07
C GLN A 54 -0.14 -24.99 -2.78
N GLY A 55 -1.28 -24.31 -2.98
CA GLY A 55 -2.02 -23.58 -1.96
C GLY A 55 -2.29 -24.39 -0.69
N LYS A 56 -1.71 -23.91 0.41
CA LYS A 56 -2.25 -23.91 1.77
C LYS A 56 -1.28 -23.08 2.62
N ALA A 57 -1.79 -22.05 3.28
CA ALA A 57 -0.99 -21.21 4.17
C ALA A 57 -0.47 -22.08 5.33
N GLN A 58 0.78 -22.53 5.24
CA GLN A 58 1.41 -23.47 6.17
C GLN A 58 1.72 -22.86 7.56
N ILE A 59 1.41 -21.57 7.77
CA ILE A 59 1.82 -20.83 8.97
C ILE A 59 1.12 -21.37 10.24
N ASN A 60 -0.03 -22.03 10.12
CA ASN A 60 -0.71 -22.71 11.24
C ASN A 60 -0.24 -24.16 11.46
N TYR A 61 0.48 -24.77 10.50
CA TYR A 61 0.76 -26.21 10.53
C TYR A 61 2.07 -26.60 11.24
N LEU A 62 2.90 -25.60 11.59
CA LEU A 62 4.24 -25.81 12.13
C LEU A 62 4.32 -25.80 13.66
N LYS A 63 3.26 -25.37 14.35
CA LYS A 63 3.22 -25.41 15.82
C LYS A 63 2.90 -26.80 16.39
N THR A 64 2.38 -27.72 15.58
CA THR A 64 1.77 -28.98 16.04
C THR A 64 2.55 -30.26 15.74
N LYS A 65 3.69 -30.21 15.02
CA LYS A 65 4.56 -31.38 14.84
C LYS A 65 6.02 -31.10 15.22
N GLY A 66 6.61 -32.03 15.96
CA GLY A 66 7.99 -31.97 16.47
C GLY A 66 9.09 -31.81 15.40
N LYS A 67 10.31 -31.53 15.88
CA LYS A 67 11.58 -31.26 15.17
C LYS A 67 11.43 -30.63 13.77
N SER A 68 11.19 -29.32 13.75
CA SER A 68 11.27 -28.48 12.54
C SER A 68 12.64 -28.60 11.86
N ARG A 69 12.67 -28.89 10.55
CA ARG A 69 13.91 -28.91 9.73
C ARG A 69 14.55 -27.51 9.65
N ALA A 70 15.87 -27.44 9.48
CA ALA A 70 16.64 -26.18 9.46
C ALA A 70 16.04 -25.11 8.53
N GLY A 71 15.75 -25.44 7.27
CA GLY A 71 15.15 -24.52 6.31
C GLY A 71 13.73 -24.04 6.65
N SER A 72 13.01 -24.73 7.54
CA SER A 72 11.70 -24.26 8.03
C SER A 72 11.87 -23.23 9.16
N ARG A 73 12.92 -23.35 9.98
CA ARG A 73 13.26 -22.37 11.00
C ARG A 73 13.72 -21.05 10.37
N VAL A 74 14.52 -21.14 9.30
CA VAL A 74 14.98 -19.95 8.54
C VAL A 74 13.79 -19.16 8.00
N ARG A 75 12.79 -19.81 7.39
CA ARG A 75 11.59 -19.11 6.87
C ARG A 75 10.75 -18.45 7.95
N LEU A 76 10.62 -19.11 9.10
CA LEU A 76 9.85 -18.57 10.22
C LEU A 76 10.56 -17.36 10.83
N ALA A 77 11.89 -17.42 10.93
CA ALA A 77 12.73 -16.29 11.30
C ALA A 77 12.64 -15.15 10.27
N ASP A 78 12.85 -15.42 8.99
CA ASP A 78 12.74 -14.43 7.91
C ASP A 78 11.37 -13.74 7.89
N SER A 79 10.29 -14.50 8.15
CA SER A 79 8.93 -13.95 8.23
C SER A 79 8.74 -13.07 9.45
N ALA A 80 9.30 -13.44 10.61
CA ALA A 80 9.27 -12.59 11.80
C ALA A 80 10.05 -11.30 11.53
N ASP A 81 11.29 -11.42 11.07
CA ASP A 81 12.17 -10.31 10.75
C ASP A 81 11.57 -9.37 9.69
N PHE A 82 10.72 -9.89 8.79
CA PHE A 82 10.01 -9.08 7.80
C PHE A 82 9.05 -8.09 8.45
N PHE A 83 8.19 -8.57 9.34
CA PHE A 83 7.24 -7.69 10.04
C PHE A 83 7.93 -6.80 11.07
N GLU A 84 8.99 -7.28 11.72
CA GLU A 84 9.84 -6.45 12.59
C GLU A 84 10.40 -5.24 11.84
N GLU A 85 11.02 -5.48 10.68
CA GLU A 85 11.64 -4.41 9.90
C GLU A 85 10.61 -3.41 9.37
N ILE A 86 9.42 -3.89 8.97
CA ILE A 86 8.31 -3.02 8.57
C ILE A 86 7.90 -2.12 9.74
N ASN A 87 7.66 -2.70 10.92
CA ASN A 87 7.18 -1.94 12.08
C ASN A 87 8.23 -0.96 12.59
N LEU A 88 9.51 -1.35 12.64
CA LEU A 88 10.60 -0.43 13.00
C LEU A 88 10.72 0.73 12.01
N THR A 89 10.59 0.46 10.71
CA THR A 89 10.61 1.51 9.68
C THR A 89 9.41 2.45 9.82
N ALA A 90 8.22 1.88 10.04
CA ALA A 90 6.99 2.65 10.26
C ALA A 90 7.09 3.53 11.52
N THR A 91 7.57 2.98 12.64
CA THR A 91 7.80 3.72 13.89
C THR A 91 8.74 4.89 13.67
N LYS A 92 9.90 4.65 13.05
CA LYS A 92 10.87 5.70 12.77
C LYS A 92 10.26 6.83 11.95
N TRP A 93 9.57 6.50 10.86
CA TRP A 93 9.04 7.53 9.97
C TRP A 93 7.83 8.25 10.54
N LEU A 94 6.91 7.56 11.21
CA LEU A 94 5.75 8.19 11.86
C LEU A 94 6.12 9.01 13.11
N GLN A 95 7.34 8.86 13.62
CA GLN A 95 7.90 9.78 14.63
C GLN A 95 8.58 10.99 13.99
N GLN A 96 9.22 10.81 12.83
CA GLN A 96 9.90 11.89 12.10
C GLN A 96 8.94 12.78 11.31
N SER A 97 7.83 12.21 10.83
CA SER A 97 6.76 12.91 10.14
C SER A 97 5.44 12.68 10.87
N ASN A 98 4.53 13.67 10.80
CA ASN A 98 3.18 13.56 11.36
C ASN A 98 2.14 13.50 10.22
N PRO A 99 2.08 12.40 9.46
CA PRO A 99 1.17 12.29 8.33
C PRO A 99 -0.28 12.27 8.81
N GLN A 100 -1.14 12.99 8.08
CA GLN A 100 -2.57 13.03 8.37
C GLN A 100 -3.28 11.72 8.05
N SER A 101 -2.70 10.90 7.17
CA SER A 101 -3.26 9.61 6.78
C SER A 101 -2.22 8.51 6.68
N ILE A 102 -2.65 7.29 7.01
CA ILE A 102 -1.89 6.04 6.89
C ILE A 102 -2.63 5.18 5.87
N ILE A 103 -2.15 5.20 4.64
CA ILE A 103 -2.76 4.52 3.51
C ILE A 103 -2.11 3.15 3.38
N TYR A 104 -2.92 2.08 3.34
CA TYR A 104 -2.38 0.72 3.38
C TYR A 104 -3.03 -0.24 2.38
N HIS A 105 -2.23 -1.18 1.90
CA HIS A 105 -2.69 -2.37 1.21
C HIS A 105 -2.04 -3.59 1.87
N CYS A 106 -2.87 -4.48 2.43
CA CYS A 106 -2.40 -5.69 3.09
C CYS A 106 -3.53 -6.71 3.18
N SER A 107 -3.23 -7.99 2.95
CA SER A 107 -4.22 -9.06 3.16
C SER A 107 -4.54 -9.22 4.65
N PRO A 108 -5.76 -9.66 5.04
CA PRO A 108 -6.14 -9.81 6.45
C PRO A 108 -5.20 -10.70 7.26
N VAL A 109 -4.64 -11.73 6.62
CA VAL A 109 -3.68 -12.66 7.22
C VAL A 109 -2.37 -11.95 7.55
N LEU A 110 -1.77 -11.25 6.58
CA LEU A 110 -0.52 -10.49 6.77
C LEU A 110 -0.73 -9.33 7.74
N TRP A 111 -1.88 -8.68 7.70
CA TRP A 111 -2.27 -7.65 8.66
C TRP A 111 -2.28 -8.20 10.08
N GLY A 112 -2.84 -9.40 10.29
CA GLY A 112 -2.78 -10.08 11.57
C GLY A 112 -1.34 -10.33 12.06
N TYR A 113 -0.42 -10.70 11.18
CA TYR A 113 1.00 -10.89 11.54
C TYR A 113 1.72 -9.59 11.87
N LEU A 114 1.44 -8.51 11.13
CA LEU A 114 2.01 -7.19 11.40
C LEU A 114 1.78 -6.75 12.86
N PHE A 115 0.59 -6.99 13.41
CA PHE A 115 0.25 -6.66 14.80
C PHE A 115 0.68 -7.71 15.85
N ARG A 116 1.11 -8.90 15.41
CA ARG A 116 1.64 -9.95 16.29
C ARG A 116 3.16 -9.99 16.35
N ALA A 117 3.83 -9.17 15.56
CA ALA A 117 5.26 -8.96 15.65
C ALA A 117 5.65 -8.48 17.07
N LYS A 118 6.88 -8.77 17.48
CA LYS A 118 7.45 -8.35 18.76
C LYS A 118 7.39 -6.83 18.88
N ASN A 119 7.88 -6.11 17.86
CA ASN A 119 7.63 -4.67 17.75
C ASN A 119 6.30 -4.46 17.03
N LYS A 120 5.35 -3.80 17.69
CA LYS A 120 4.04 -3.45 17.10
C LYS A 120 4.18 -2.21 16.18
N PRO A 121 3.32 -2.08 15.16
CA PRO A 121 3.25 -0.82 14.41
C PRO A 121 2.86 0.35 15.33
N PRO A 122 3.28 1.59 15.03
CA PRO A 122 2.99 2.79 15.83
C PRO A 122 1.56 3.33 15.60
N PHE A 123 0.61 2.44 15.34
CA PHE A 123 -0.81 2.75 15.12
C PHE A 123 -1.67 1.55 15.52
N GLU A 124 -2.92 1.80 15.87
CA GLU A 124 -3.87 0.76 16.24
C GLU A 124 -4.63 0.21 15.04
N LYS A 125 -5.26 -0.97 15.17
CA LYS A 125 -6.07 -1.56 14.10
C LYS A 125 -7.28 -0.73 13.68
N LYS A 126 -7.74 0.17 14.57
CA LYS A 126 -8.89 1.06 14.38
C LYS A 126 -8.47 2.54 14.36
N ASP A 127 -7.20 2.83 14.10
CA ASP A 127 -6.71 4.21 13.98
C ASP A 127 -7.48 4.95 12.87
N ILE A 128 -8.01 6.13 13.18
CA ILE A 128 -8.81 6.95 12.26
C ILE A 128 -8.03 7.40 11.02
N ARG A 129 -6.70 7.44 11.10
CA ARG A 129 -5.81 7.78 9.98
C ARG A 129 -5.73 6.65 8.95
N LEU A 130 -6.09 5.42 9.32
CA LEU A 130 -5.98 4.26 8.44
C LEU A 130 -7.00 4.32 7.30
N LYS A 131 -6.49 4.27 6.07
CA LYS A 131 -7.30 4.20 4.84
C LYS A 131 -6.80 3.07 3.96
N LYS A 132 -7.70 2.25 3.44
CA LYS A 132 -7.31 1.23 2.45
C LYS A 132 -7.00 1.90 1.12
N VAL A 133 -6.02 1.36 0.41
CA VAL A 133 -5.76 1.71 -0.98
C VAL A 133 -6.98 1.32 -1.84
N PRO A 134 -7.60 2.26 -2.59
CA PRO A 134 -8.83 2.02 -3.35
C PRO A 134 -8.58 1.43 -4.75
N LEU A 135 -7.46 0.74 -4.94
CA LEU A 135 -7.06 0.14 -6.21
C LEU A 135 -6.36 -1.18 -5.96
N ASP A 136 -6.36 -2.05 -6.97
CA ASP A 136 -5.60 -3.29 -6.92
C ASP A 136 -4.11 -3.01 -6.95
N VAL A 137 -3.42 -3.47 -5.90
CA VAL A 137 -1.99 -3.25 -5.72
C VAL A 137 -1.22 -4.47 -6.21
N ASN A 138 -0.31 -4.20 -7.15
CA ASN A 138 0.62 -5.18 -7.69
C ASN A 138 1.76 -5.46 -6.69
N ARG A 139 2.86 -6.05 -7.17
CA ARG A 139 4.04 -6.30 -6.31
C ARG A 139 4.53 -4.99 -5.67
N PRO A 140 4.66 -4.94 -4.32
CA PRO A 140 5.12 -3.74 -3.61
C PRO A 140 6.53 -3.33 -4.04
N THR A 141 6.63 -2.34 -4.91
CA THR A 141 7.89 -1.82 -5.46
C THR A 141 7.88 -0.31 -5.42
N MET A 142 9.01 0.34 -5.69
CA MET A 142 9.07 1.79 -5.84
C MET A 142 8.15 2.30 -6.95
N MET A 143 8.07 1.55 -8.06
CA MET A 143 7.15 1.89 -9.16
C MET A 143 5.70 1.82 -8.72
N GLU A 144 5.36 0.80 -7.93
CA GLU A 144 4.01 0.63 -7.39
C GLU A 144 3.66 1.70 -6.35
N LEU A 145 4.61 2.14 -5.53
CA LEU A 145 4.43 3.29 -4.63
C LEU A 145 4.13 4.56 -5.43
N LYS A 146 4.90 4.84 -6.49
CA LYS A 146 4.64 5.99 -7.38
C LYS A 146 3.29 5.91 -8.06
N ARG A 147 2.93 4.75 -8.61
CA ARG A 147 1.61 4.52 -9.24
C ARG A 147 0.49 4.79 -8.25
N THR A 148 0.61 4.24 -7.04
CA THR A 148 -0.39 4.42 -5.98
C THR A 148 -0.48 5.88 -5.55
N ALA A 149 0.65 6.54 -5.29
CA ALA A 149 0.69 7.96 -4.90
C ALA A 149 0.09 8.87 -5.98
N ASN A 150 0.38 8.61 -7.26
CA ASN A 150 -0.21 9.33 -8.38
C ASN A 150 -1.72 9.16 -8.42
N TYR A 151 -2.22 7.91 -8.33
CA TYR A 151 -3.65 7.63 -8.34
C TYR A 151 -4.40 8.30 -7.19
N LEU A 152 -3.86 8.23 -5.97
CA LEU A 152 -4.45 8.86 -4.78
C LEU A 152 -4.57 10.39 -4.89
N GLN A 153 -3.83 10.99 -5.82
CA GLN A 153 -3.80 12.42 -6.11
C GLN A 153 -4.40 12.72 -7.49
N SER A 154 -5.21 11.82 -8.03
CA SER A 154 -5.94 12.03 -9.28
C SER A 154 -7.43 11.91 -9.02
N GLY A 155 -8.22 12.77 -9.67
CA GLY A 155 -9.67 12.63 -9.76
C GLY A 155 -10.04 11.79 -10.98
N HIS A 156 -11.18 11.12 -10.92
CA HIS A 156 -11.78 10.44 -12.06
C HIS A 156 -13.08 11.13 -12.47
N LEU A 157 -13.32 11.21 -13.78
CA LEU A 157 -14.59 11.70 -14.33
C LEU A 157 -15.17 10.60 -15.22
N ASP A 158 -16.32 10.09 -14.81
CA ASP A 158 -17.11 9.16 -15.59
C ASP A 158 -18.21 9.93 -16.35
N PHE A 159 -18.32 9.68 -17.65
CA PHE A 159 -19.41 10.19 -18.48
C PHE A 159 -20.34 9.04 -18.87
N PHE A 160 -21.58 9.12 -18.42
CA PHE A 160 -22.62 8.15 -18.79
C PHE A 160 -23.29 8.53 -20.12
N ASP A 161 -23.99 7.56 -20.72
CA ASP A 161 -24.63 7.70 -22.03
C ASP A 161 -25.54 8.92 -22.11
N GLY A 162 -25.55 9.56 -23.28
CA GLY A 162 -26.34 10.77 -23.55
C GLY A 162 -25.63 12.09 -23.26
N CYS A 163 -24.41 12.10 -22.69
CA CYS A 163 -23.63 13.33 -22.56
C CYS A 163 -22.97 13.72 -23.90
N PRO A 164 -23.35 14.85 -24.54
CA PRO A 164 -22.77 15.28 -25.82
C PRO A 164 -21.27 15.57 -25.71
N ALA A 165 -20.50 15.26 -26.76
CA ALA A 165 -19.04 15.42 -26.76
C ALA A 165 -18.57 16.87 -26.47
N GLU A 166 -19.35 17.86 -26.94
CA GLU A 166 -19.11 19.28 -26.68
C GLU A 166 -19.19 19.60 -25.18
N LYS A 167 -20.20 19.04 -24.51
CA LYS A 167 -20.42 19.22 -23.06
C LYS A 167 -19.36 18.53 -22.23
N ARG A 168 -18.88 17.35 -22.65
CA ARG A 168 -17.73 16.66 -22.04
C ARG A 168 -16.48 17.54 -22.11
N SER A 169 -16.21 18.10 -23.28
CA SER A 169 -15.04 18.96 -23.54
C SER A 169 -15.09 20.26 -22.72
N GLU A 170 -16.27 20.86 -22.58
CA GLU A 170 -16.50 22.04 -21.74
C GLU A 170 -16.23 21.74 -20.25
N ILE A 171 -16.78 20.64 -19.73
CA ILE A 171 -16.60 20.22 -18.33
C ILE A 171 -15.13 19.95 -18.03
N ILE A 172 -14.43 19.24 -18.93
CA ILE A 172 -13.00 18.96 -18.78
C ILE A 172 -12.19 20.26 -18.74
N LYS A 173 -12.47 21.22 -19.62
CA LYS A 173 -11.78 22.53 -19.63
C LYS A 173 -12.00 23.30 -18.33
N LYS A 174 -13.26 23.41 -17.89
CA LYS A 174 -13.63 24.07 -16.63
C LYS A 174 -12.92 23.46 -15.41
N ILE A 175 -12.86 22.14 -15.33
CA ILE A 175 -12.22 21.44 -14.19
C ILE A 175 -10.70 21.51 -14.25
N ALA A 176 -10.12 21.48 -15.46
CA ALA A 176 -8.68 21.61 -15.65
C ALA A 176 -8.16 23.05 -15.47
N GLY A 177 -9.04 24.04 -15.31
CA GLY A 177 -8.69 25.44 -15.09
C GLY A 177 -8.29 26.20 -16.36
N PHE A 178 -8.86 25.80 -17.52
CA PHE A 178 -8.76 26.55 -18.78
C PHE A 178 -10.02 27.38 -19.05
#